data_AF-B7FT52-F1
#
_entry.id   AF-B7FT52-F1
#
_cell.length_a   1.000
_cell.length_b   1.000
_cell.length_c   1.000
_cell.angle_alpha   90.00
_cell.angle_beta   90.00
_cell.angle_gamma   90.00
#
_symmetry.space_group_name_H-M   'P 1'
#
loop_
_entity.id
_entity.type
_entity.pdbx_description
1 polymer ?
#
loop_
_entity_poly.entity_id
_entity_poly.type
_entity_poly.pdbx_seq_one_letter_code
_entity_poly.pdbx_strand_id
1 'polypeptide(L)'
;MGGEYKKQVLVLVSNTNFNRGQVQNQNRAVSLLNARGISFETLDGADPTNKELRDKLFEISGVRANYPQFFLVDGSDNIPRFLGDWEKVEALNDASSLPDHILESNPSIVTWQNVLG
;
A
#
# COMPACT_ATOMS: atom_id res chain seq x y z
N MET A 1 -28.09 -2.91 -10.63
CA MET A 1 -27.00 -1.92 -10.74
C MET A 1 -25.85 -2.45 -9.91
N GLY A 2 -24.92 -3.18 -10.53
CA GLY A 2 -23.74 -3.68 -9.82
C GLY A 2 -22.75 -2.53 -9.71
N GLY A 3 -22.61 -1.96 -8.51
CA GLY A 3 -21.47 -1.07 -8.26
C GLY A 3 -20.21 -1.91 -8.34
N GLU A 4 -19.36 -1.67 -9.34
CA GLU A 4 -17.98 -2.17 -9.31
C GLU A 4 -17.33 -1.57 -8.07
N TYR A 5 -17.14 -2.38 -7.04
CA TYR A 5 -16.35 -2.01 -5.88
C TYR A 5 -14.91 -1.85 -6.36
N LYS A 6 -14.47 -0.60 -6.52
CA LYS A 6 -13.09 -0.31 -6.92
C LYS A 6 -12.15 -0.65 -5.77
N LYS A 7 -11.12 -1.43 -6.07
CA LYS A 7 -9.99 -1.63 -5.16
C LYS A 7 -9.19 -0.33 -5.07
N GLN A 8 -8.84 0.06 -3.86
CA GLN A 8 -8.05 1.25 -3.58
C GLN A 8 -6.89 0.91 -2.65
N VAL A 9 -5.75 1.57 -2.85
CA VAL A 9 -4.59 1.44 -1.95
C VAL A 9 -4.73 2.44 -0.79
N LEU A 10 -4.69 1.98 0.44
CA LEU A 10 -4.58 2.82 1.63
C LEU A 10 -3.12 2.85 2.08
N VAL A 11 -2.54 4.04 2.17
CA VAL A 11 -1.16 4.26 2.60
C VAL A 11 -1.18 4.88 3.99
N LEU A 12 -0.75 4.10 4.98
CA LEU A 12 -0.53 4.58 6.33
C LEU A 12 0.80 5.34 6.37
N VAL A 13 0.71 6.64 6.65
CA VAL A 13 1.85 7.57 6.74
C VAL A 13 1.89 8.20 8.12
N SER A 14 2.96 8.94 8.43
CA SER A 14 3.01 9.79 9.60
C SER A 14 3.59 11.15 9.24
N ASN A 15 2.82 12.22 9.45
CA ASN A 15 3.26 13.58 9.16
C ASN A 15 4.15 14.18 10.26
N THR A 16 4.16 13.60 11.46
CA THR A 16 5.03 14.00 12.57
C THR A 16 6.25 13.09 12.71
N ASN A 17 6.60 12.34 11.65
CA ASN A 17 7.69 11.40 11.70
C ASN A 17 9.05 12.12 11.62
N PHE A 18 9.88 11.96 12.65
CA PHE A 18 11.22 12.54 12.68
C PHE A 18 12.28 11.65 12.01
N ASN A 19 11.92 10.44 11.59
CA ASN A 19 12.81 9.55 10.85
C ASN A 19 12.86 9.95 9.36
N ARG A 20 13.99 10.55 8.96
CA ARG A 20 14.22 11.01 7.58
C ARG A 20 14.06 9.92 6.52
N GLY A 21 14.43 8.67 6.83
CA GLY A 21 14.29 7.55 5.90
C GLY A 21 12.82 7.22 5.65
N GLN A 22 12.01 7.17 6.70
CA GLN A 22 10.57 6.94 6.56
C GLN A 22 9.86 8.09 5.85
N VAL A 23 10.23 9.35 6.13
CA VAL A 23 9.70 10.52 5.39
C VAL A 23 10.04 10.41 3.90
N GLN A 24 11.27 10.04 3.55
CA GLN A 24 11.66 9.85 2.16
C GLN A 24 10.86 8.72 1.50
N ASN A 25 10.70 7.58 2.18
CA ASN A 25 9.94 6.44 1.66
C ASN A 25 8.46 6.79 1.47
N GLN A 26 7.85 7.56 2.37
CA GLN A 26 6.48 8.07 2.21
C GLN A 26 6.34 8.95 0.96
N ASN A 27 7.29 9.84 0.70
CA ASN A 27 7.26 10.70 -0.49
C ASN A 27 7.43 9.88 -1.78
N ARG A 28 8.31 8.87 -1.77
CA ARG A 28 8.49 7.96 -2.90
C ARG A 28 7.24 7.11 -3.16
N ALA A 29 6.61 6.61 -2.10
CA ALA A 29 5.34 5.89 -2.17
C ALA A 29 4.25 6.66 -2.90
N VAL A 30 4.00 7.90 -2.46
CA VAL A 30 3.00 8.77 -3.07
C VAL A 30 3.36 9.07 -4.53
N SER A 31 4.63 9.35 -4.82
CA SER A 31 5.08 9.64 -6.19
C SER A 31 4.90 8.44 -7.12
N LEU A 32 5.22 7.22 -6.64
CA LEU A 32 5.10 5.98 -7.38
C LEU A 32 3.64 5.68 -7.74
N LEU A 33 2.74 5.74 -6.75
CA LEU A 33 1.32 5.47 -6.96
C LEU A 33 0.70 6.48 -7.94
N ASN A 34 1.04 7.76 -7.82
CA ASN A 34 0.63 8.79 -8.77
C ASN A 34 1.17 8.52 -10.19
N ALA A 35 2.46 8.19 -10.33
CA ALA A 35 3.07 7.91 -11.64
C ALA A 35 2.43 6.71 -12.34
N ARG A 36 1.95 5.72 -11.57
CA ARG A 36 1.23 4.54 -12.06
C ARG A 36 -0.27 4.80 -12.29
N GLY A 37 -0.81 5.95 -11.90
CA GLY A 37 -2.24 6.25 -11.97
C GLY A 37 -3.10 5.37 -11.05
N ILE A 38 -2.51 4.84 -9.97
CA ILE A 38 -3.20 3.99 -9.00
C ILE A 38 -4.00 4.88 -8.05
N SER A 39 -5.27 4.57 -7.84
CA SER A 39 -6.09 5.24 -6.82
C SER A 39 -5.60 4.88 -5.43
N PHE A 40 -5.27 5.89 -4.62
CA PHE A 40 -4.85 5.68 -3.25
C PHE A 40 -5.39 6.76 -2.31
N GLU A 41 -5.49 6.40 -1.03
CA GLU A 41 -5.78 7.30 0.08
C GLU A 41 -4.65 7.24 1.08
N THR A 42 -4.34 8.36 1.71
CA THR A 42 -3.32 8.46 2.76
C THR A 42 -3.99 8.64 4.11
N LEU A 43 -3.63 7.80 5.07
CA LEU A 43 -4.08 7.93 6.45
C LEU A 43 -2.91 8.35 7.33
N ASP A 44 -3.05 9.49 8.01
CA ASP A 44 -2.04 9.97 8.94
C ASP A 44 -2.19 9.25 10.28
N GLY A 45 -1.23 8.37 10.58
CA GLY A 45 -1.14 7.67 11.85
C GLY A 45 -0.70 8.56 13.02
N ALA A 46 -0.18 9.77 12.76
CA ALA A 46 0.09 10.75 13.81
C ALA A 46 -1.18 11.44 14.32
N ASP A 47 -2.24 11.48 13.50
CA ASP A 47 -3.49 12.13 13.88
C ASP A 47 -4.21 11.31 14.98
N PRO A 48 -4.50 11.89 16.15
CA PRO A 48 -5.24 11.21 17.20
C PRO A 48 -6.64 10.76 16.77
N THR A 49 -7.30 11.41 15.80
CA THR A 49 -8.63 10.98 15.32
C THR A 49 -8.57 9.64 14.60
N ASN A 50 -7.41 9.30 14.04
CA ASN A 50 -7.18 8.04 13.32
C ASN A 50 -6.67 6.92 14.24
N LYS A 51 -6.62 7.14 15.56
CA LYS A 51 -6.03 6.20 16.51
C LYS A 51 -6.59 4.78 16.38
N GLU A 52 -7.91 4.64 16.36
CA GLU A 52 -8.55 3.32 16.28
C GLU A 52 -8.21 2.59 14.98
N LEU A 53 -8.30 3.30 13.84
CA LEU A 53 -8.02 2.72 12.53
C LEU A 53 -6.53 2.39 12.39
N ARG A 54 -5.63 3.27 12.82
CA ARG A 54 -4.19 3.00 12.85
C ARG A 54 -3.87 1.75 13.68
N ASP A 55 -4.45 1.64 14.88
CA ASP A 55 -4.16 0.51 15.76
C ASP A 55 -4.65 -0.81 15.13
N LYS A 56 -5.81 -0.81 14.44
CA LYS A 56 -6.26 -1.94 13.62
C LYS A 56 -5.30 -2.26 12.46
N LEU A 57 -4.81 -1.25 11.74
CA LEU A 57 -3.86 -1.45 10.64
C LEU A 57 -2.52 -2.03 11.14
N PHE A 58 -2.08 -1.63 12.34
CA PHE A 58 -0.92 -2.22 13.00
C PHE A 58 -1.15 -3.67 13.44
N GLU A 59 -2.36 -4.02 13.88
CA GLU A 59 -2.72 -5.41 14.16
C GLU A 59 -2.72 -6.25 12.89
N ILE A 60 -3.27 -5.72 11.79
CA ILE A 60 -3.32 -6.41 10.48
C ILE A 60 -1.91 -6.63 9.90
N SER A 61 -1.04 -5.62 9.96
CA SER A 61 0.34 -5.72 9.44
C SER A 61 1.27 -6.48 10.38
N GLY A 62 0.97 -6.52 11.68
CA GLY A 62 1.90 -6.95 12.73
C GLY A 62 3.07 -5.99 12.96
N VAL A 63 3.11 -4.83 12.28
CA VAL A 63 4.22 -3.87 12.33
C VAL A 63 3.75 -2.53 12.89
N ARG A 64 4.31 -2.11 14.03
CA ARG A 64 3.94 -0.84 14.68
C ARG A 64 4.93 0.26 14.36
N ALA A 65 4.42 1.47 14.14
CA ALA A 65 5.20 2.70 13.95
C ALA A 65 6.30 2.63 12.86
N ASN A 66 6.12 1.76 11.87
CA ASN A 66 6.91 1.75 10.64
C ASN A 66 6.07 2.38 9.54
N TYR A 67 6.61 3.37 8.83
CA TYR A 67 5.92 4.07 7.76
C TYR A 67 6.84 4.20 6.53
N PRO A 68 6.28 4.18 5.30
CA PRO A 68 4.88 3.93 4.98
C PRO A 68 4.50 2.44 5.11
N GLN A 69 3.22 2.16 5.34
CA GLN A 69 2.63 0.84 5.18
C GLN A 69 1.47 0.90 4.18
N PHE A 70 1.32 -0.15 3.37
CA PHE A 70 0.35 -0.20 2.30
C PHE A 70 -0.67 -1.28 2.56
N PHE A 71 -1.93 -0.93 2.37
CA PHE A 71 -3.07 -1.83 2.52
C PHE A 71 -3.94 -1.74 1.29
N LEU A 72 -4.54 -2.86 0.91
CA LEU A 72 -5.55 -2.92 -0.13
C LEU A 72 -6.93 -2.90 0.54
N VAL A 73 -7.75 -1.93 0.14
CA VAL A 73 -9.14 -1.84 0.56
C VAL A 73 -9.99 -2.18 -0.65
N ASP A 74 -10.81 -3.23 -0.54
CA ASP A 74 -11.82 -3.57 -1.53
C ASP A 74 -13.15 -3.06 -1.03
N GLY A 75 -13.94 -2.36 -1.85
CA GLY A 75 -15.25 -1.85 -1.41
C GLY A 75 -16.23 -2.96 -1.00
N SER A 76 -15.94 -4.22 -1.35
CA SER A 76 -16.70 -5.40 -0.94
C SER A 76 -16.26 -5.95 0.43
N ASP A 77 -14.98 -5.76 0.80
CA ASP A 77 -14.38 -6.26 2.03
C ASP A 77 -14.18 -5.12 3.03
N ASN A 78 -14.79 -5.23 4.21
CA ASN A 78 -14.61 -4.24 5.28
C ASN A 78 -13.23 -4.27 5.95
N ILE A 79 -12.36 -5.23 5.60
CA ILE A 79 -11.08 -5.44 6.27
C ILE A 79 -9.93 -5.17 5.28
N PRO A 80 -9.10 -4.15 5.53
CA PRO A 80 -7.91 -3.88 4.71
C PRO A 80 -6.95 -5.07 4.72
N ARG A 81 -6.37 -5.40 3.56
CA ARG A 81 -5.34 -6.43 3.44
C ARG A 81 -3.96 -5.79 3.41
N PHE A 82 -3.05 -6.22 4.27
CA PHE A 82 -1.67 -5.73 4.25
C PHE A 82 -0.95 -6.15 2.97
N LEU A 83 -0.43 -5.18 2.22
CA LEU A 83 0.39 -5.40 1.02
C LEU A 83 1.88 -5.44 1.37
N GLY A 84 2.30 -4.62 2.33
CA GLY A 84 3.69 -4.55 2.76
C GLY A 84 4.12 -3.14 3.20
N ASP A 85 5.40 -2.99 3.46
CA ASP A 85 6.08 -1.71 3.66
C ASP A 85 6.63 -1.17 2.32
N TRP A 86 7.48 -0.14 2.41
CA TRP A 86 8.13 0.44 1.24
C TRP A 86 8.93 -0.58 0.42
N GLU A 87 9.77 -1.39 1.04
CA GLU A 87 10.64 -2.34 0.32
C GLU A 87 9.80 -3.35 -0.47
N LYS A 88 8.71 -3.82 0.13
CA LYS A 88 7.79 -4.75 -0.53
C LYS A 88 7.10 -4.12 -1.73
N VAL A 89 6.65 -2.87 -1.62
CA VAL A 89 5.95 -2.17 -2.70
C VAL A 89 6.91 -1.72 -3.81
N GLU A 90 8.13 -1.33 -3.47
CA GLU A 90 9.19 -1.03 -4.44
C GLU A 90 9.49 -2.28 -5.27
N ALA A 91 9.72 -3.43 -4.61
CA ALA A 91 9.94 -4.70 -5.29
C ALA A 91 8.74 -5.12 -6.17
N LEU A 92 7.50 -4.90 -5.71
CA LEU A 92 6.29 -5.15 -6.49
C LEU A 92 6.21 -4.27 -7.73
N ASN A 93 6.56 -3.00 -7.61
CA ASN A 93 6.59 -2.07 -8.74
C ASN A 93 7.65 -2.46 -9.78
N ASP A 94 8.84 -2.86 -9.31
CA ASP A 94 9.91 -3.31 -10.19
C ASP A 94 9.52 -4.60 -10.90
N ALA A 95 8.93 -5.54 -10.17
CA ALA A 95 8.39 -6.77 -10.71
C ALA A 95 7.30 -6.52 -11.76
N SER A 96 6.46 -5.50 -11.58
CA SER A 96 5.43 -5.09 -12.54
C SER A 96 6.00 -4.48 -13.83
N SER A 97 7.32 -4.32 -13.92
CA SER A 97 8.03 -3.85 -15.11
C SER A 97 8.80 -4.97 -15.80
N LEU A 98 8.74 -6.21 -15.26
CA LEU A 98 9.35 -7.38 -15.88
C LEU A 98 8.58 -7.82 -17.14
N PRO A 99 9.24 -8.45 -18.11
CA PRO A 99 8.59 -8.97 -19.30
C PRO A 99 7.63 -10.12 -18.97
N ASP A 100 6.55 -10.26 -19.75
CA ASP A 100 5.51 -11.27 -19.52
C ASP A 100 6.06 -12.69 -19.40
N HIS A 101 7.01 -13.09 -20.25
CA HIS A 101 7.61 -14.43 -20.21
C HIS A 101 8.32 -14.78 -18.88
N ILE A 102 8.82 -13.77 -18.15
CA ILE A 102 9.42 -13.94 -16.82
C ILE A 102 8.33 -14.12 -15.77
N LEU A 103 7.25 -13.34 -15.87
CA LEU A 103 6.09 -13.43 -14.97
C LEU A 103 5.35 -14.76 -15.15
N GLU A 104 5.18 -15.21 -16.39
CA GLU A 104 4.58 -16.52 -16.74
C GLU A 104 5.41 -17.69 -16.18
N SER A 105 6.74 -17.57 -16.20
CA SER A 105 7.65 -18.57 -15.65
C SER A 105 7.72 -18.53 -14.11
N ASN A 106 7.25 -17.46 -13.47
CA ASN A 106 7.33 -17.24 -12.02
C ASN A 106 6.00 -16.69 -11.47
N PRO A 107 4.94 -17.53 -11.40
CA PRO A 107 3.61 -17.10 -10.98
C PRO A 107 3.52 -16.66 -9.50
N SER A 108 4.59 -16.84 -8.71
CA SER A 108 4.70 -16.33 -7.34
C SER A 108 5.05 -14.85 -7.26
N ILE A 109 5.45 -14.22 -8.38
CA ILE A 109 5.74 -12.79 -8.43
C ILE A 109 4.44 -12.00 -8.33
N VAL A 110 4.33 -11.17 -7.30
CA VAL A 110 3.19 -10.26 -7.11
C VAL A 110 3.43 -8.99 -7.90
N THR A 111 2.50 -8.64 -8.80
CA THR A 111 2.51 -7.38 -9.56
C THR A 111 1.29 -6.52 -9.26
N TRP A 112 1.26 -5.28 -9.74
CA TRP A 112 0.10 -4.40 -9.64
C TRP A 112 -1.15 -5.00 -10.29
N GLN A 113 -0.99 -5.77 -11.38
CA GLN A 113 -2.11 -6.48 -12.03
C GLN A 113 -2.73 -7.51 -11.08
N ASN A 114 -1.91 -8.32 -10.40
CA ASN A 114 -2.40 -9.29 -9.42
C ASN A 114 -3.11 -8.63 -8.23
N VAL A 115 -2.66 -7.45 -7.82
CA VAL A 115 -3.20 -6.72 -6.66
C VAL A 115 -4.52 -6.01 -7.01
N LEU A 116 -4.55 -5.30 -8.14
CA LEU A 116 -5.65 -4.40 -8.49
C LEU A 116 -6.71 -5.05 -9.40
N GLY A 117 -6.39 -6.17 -10.06
CA GLY A 117 -7.30 -6.87 -10.98
C GLY A 117 -7.09 -6.41 -12.41
#